data_AF-A0A258CZ76-F1
#
_entry.id   AF-A0A258CZ76-F1
#
_cell.length_a   1.000
_cell.length_b   1.000
_cell.length_c   1.000
_cell.angle_alpha   90.00
_cell.angle_beta   90.00
_cell.angle_gamma   90.00
#
_symmetry.space_group_name_H-M   'P 1'
#
loop_
_entity.id
_entity.type
_entity.pdbx_description
1 polymer ?
#
loop_
_entity_poly.entity_id
_entity_poly.type
_entity_poly.pdbx_seq_one_letter_code
_entity_poly.pdbx_strand_id
1 'polypeptide(L)'
;MTATPRLSLPLLAAGQAQKHVTHNDALTRLDALVHLTVDSRSAGTPPAVPTELSAFIIPPGATDAFAGRTDQIALFEDGGWTFLVPRAGWQAWVTDESEHH
;
A
#
# COMPACT_ATOMS: atom_id res chain seq x y z
N MET A 1 -7.67 21.50 -2.32
CA MET A 1 -8.51 20.30 -2.19
C MET A 1 -7.55 19.12 -2.13
N THR A 2 -7.66 18.29 -1.10
CA THR A 2 -6.79 17.13 -0.90
C THR A 2 -7.42 15.93 -1.63
N ALA A 3 -6.64 15.18 -2.39
CA ALA A 3 -7.09 14.01 -3.16
C ALA A 3 -6.18 12.81 -2.88
N THR A 4 -6.66 11.59 -3.15
CA THR A 4 -5.83 10.38 -3.02
C THR A 4 -4.68 10.38 -4.03
N PRO A 5 -3.52 9.79 -3.68
CA PRO A 5 -2.29 9.97 -4.44
C PRO A 5 -2.24 9.24 -5.80
N ARG A 6 -2.90 8.08 -5.99
CA ARG A 6 -2.91 7.35 -7.28
C ARG A 6 -4.05 7.77 -8.21
N LEU A 7 -5.28 7.72 -7.72
CA LEU A 7 -6.49 7.87 -8.53
C LEU A 7 -7.11 9.27 -8.43
N SER A 8 -6.51 10.19 -7.67
CA SER A 8 -7.01 11.55 -7.48
C SER A 8 -8.45 11.61 -6.97
N LEU A 9 -8.85 10.67 -6.10
CA LEU A 9 -10.19 10.65 -5.51
C LEU A 9 -10.34 11.81 -4.52
N PRO A 10 -11.42 12.59 -4.59
CA PRO A 10 -11.61 13.74 -3.72
C PRO A 10 -11.86 13.33 -2.26
N LEU A 11 -11.08 13.89 -1.33
CA LEU A 11 -11.27 13.66 0.11
C LEU A 11 -12.32 14.61 0.69
N LEU A 12 -13.05 14.13 1.70
CA LEU A 12 -14.03 14.94 2.42
C LEU A 12 -13.32 15.95 3.33
N ALA A 13 -13.78 17.21 3.27
CA ALA A 13 -13.33 18.26 4.19
C ALA A 13 -13.76 17.96 5.63
N ALA A 14 -12.94 18.38 6.59
CA ALA A 14 -13.26 18.30 8.00
C ALA A 14 -14.51 19.15 8.33
N GLY A 15 -15.33 18.72 9.30
CA GLY A 15 -16.37 19.58 9.88
C GLY A 15 -17.80 19.03 9.98
N GLN A 16 -18.04 17.74 9.76
CA GLN A 16 -19.38 17.14 9.96
C GLN A 16 -19.29 15.80 10.70
N ALA A 17 -19.36 15.84 12.04
CA ALA A 17 -19.37 14.65 12.92
C ALA A 17 -18.22 13.65 12.69
N GLN A 18 -17.03 14.15 12.31
CA GLN A 18 -15.83 13.34 12.06
C GLN A 18 -15.97 12.22 11.01
N LYS A 19 -17.06 12.17 10.22
CA LYS A 19 -17.25 11.16 9.16
C LYS A 19 -16.14 11.13 8.10
N HIS A 20 -15.48 12.28 7.91
CA HIS A 20 -14.33 12.42 7.02
C HIS A 20 -13.18 11.51 7.43
N VAL A 21 -13.00 11.19 8.71
CA VAL A 21 -11.91 10.34 9.19
C VAL A 21 -12.05 8.93 8.61
N THR A 22 -13.17 8.25 8.89
CA THR A 22 -13.38 6.87 8.45
C THR A 22 -13.58 6.75 6.93
N HIS A 23 -14.22 7.73 6.31
CA HIS A 23 -14.43 7.72 4.86
C HIS A 23 -13.14 7.99 4.08
N ASN A 24 -12.32 8.96 4.51
CA ASN A 24 -11.06 9.24 3.83
C ASN A 24 -10.08 8.07 3.99
N ASP A 25 -10.01 7.42 5.16
CA ASP A 25 -9.21 6.19 5.35
C ASP A 25 -9.65 5.07 4.39
N ALA A 26 -10.97 4.88 4.21
CA ALA A 26 -11.47 3.92 3.23
C ALA A 26 -11.09 4.28 1.78
N LEU A 27 -11.13 5.57 1.41
CA LEU A 27 -10.72 6.03 0.08
C LEU A 27 -9.22 5.85 -0.15
N THR A 28 -8.37 6.16 0.84
CA THR A 28 -6.92 5.94 0.76
C THR A 28 -6.60 4.46 0.56
N ARG A 29 -7.25 3.56 1.31
CA ARG A 29 -7.07 2.11 1.12
C ARG A 29 -7.54 1.62 -0.24
N LEU A 30 -8.66 2.16 -0.75
CA LEU A 30 -9.16 1.78 -2.07
C LEU A 30 -8.21 2.26 -3.17
N ASP A 31 -7.66 3.46 -3.03
CA ASP A 31 -6.66 4.02 -3.93
C ASP A 31 -5.38 3.17 -4.00
N ALA A 32 -4.96 2.62 -2.86
CA ALA A 32 -3.80 1.74 -2.78
C ALA A 32 -4.04 0.35 -3.40
N LEU A 33 -5.27 -0.18 -3.32
CA LEU A 33 -5.60 -1.53 -3.77
C LEU A 33 -6.03 -1.62 -5.23
N VAL A 34 -6.66 -0.57 -5.77
CA VAL A 34 -7.07 -0.53 -7.17
C VAL A 34 -5.83 -0.36 -8.05
N HIS A 35 -5.67 -1.26 -9.02
CA HIS A 35 -4.46 -1.35 -9.85
C HIS A 35 -3.18 -1.46 -9.01
N LEU A 36 -3.21 -2.28 -7.95
CA LEU A 36 -2.06 -2.52 -7.08
C LEU A 36 -0.82 -2.85 -7.91
N THR A 37 0.18 -1.97 -7.87
CA THR A 37 1.53 -2.23 -8.38
C THR A 37 2.46 -2.38 -7.20
N VAL A 38 3.19 -3.49 -7.15
CA VAL A 38 4.28 -3.70 -6.21
C VAL A 38 5.61 -3.57 -6.94
N ASP A 39 6.59 -3.00 -6.27
CA ASP A 39 7.94 -2.80 -6.78
C ASP A 39 8.67 -4.14 -6.89
N SER A 40 8.51 -5.01 -5.89
CA SER A 40 9.08 -6.36 -5.88
C SER A 40 8.33 -7.31 -4.94
N ARG A 41 8.43 -8.62 -5.21
CA ARG A 41 8.02 -9.70 -4.30
C ARG A 41 9.18 -10.48 -3.68
N SER A 42 10.41 -10.16 -4.07
CA SER A 42 11.63 -10.86 -3.65
C SER A 42 12.53 -10.02 -2.74
N ALA A 43 12.24 -8.72 -2.60
CA ALA A 43 12.94 -7.83 -1.69
C ALA A 43 12.60 -8.13 -0.21
N GLY A 44 13.52 -8.78 0.50
CA GLY A 44 13.38 -9.13 1.91
C GLY A 44 13.66 -8.00 2.91
N THR A 45 14.07 -6.82 2.43
CA THR A 45 14.37 -5.64 3.25
C THR A 45 13.72 -4.41 2.63
N PRO A 46 13.15 -3.49 3.44
CA PRO A 46 12.65 -2.22 2.93
C PRO A 46 13.79 -1.39 2.31
N PRO A 47 13.55 -0.63 1.23
CA PRO A 47 14.54 0.32 0.72
C PRO A 47 14.84 1.40 1.76
N ALA A 48 16.07 1.92 1.77
CA ALA A 48 16.49 2.96 2.73
C ALA A 48 15.73 4.28 2.56
N VAL A 49 15.25 4.56 1.34
CA VAL A 49 14.46 5.74 1.00
C VAL A 49 13.24 5.29 0.19
N PRO A 50 12.18 4.78 0.85
CA PRO A 50 10.94 4.47 0.15
C PRO A 50 10.28 5.77 -0.33
N THR A 51 9.68 5.73 -1.52
CA THR A 51 8.81 6.81 -2.00
C THR A 51 7.38 6.54 -1.61
N GLU A 52 6.56 7.59 -1.55
CA GLU A 52 5.11 7.46 -1.34
C GLU A 52 4.54 6.43 -2.32
N LEU A 53 3.71 5.52 -1.79
CA LEU A 53 3.09 4.39 -2.47
C LEU A 53 4.01 3.26 -2.94
N SER A 54 5.28 3.25 -2.53
CA SER A 54 6.14 2.08 -2.72
C SER A 54 5.48 0.86 -2.08
N ALA A 55 5.46 -0.26 -2.78
CA ALA A 55 4.74 -1.44 -2.31
C ALA A 55 5.50 -2.73 -2.58
N PHE A 56 5.46 -3.67 -1.64
CA PHE A 56 6.23 -4.92 -1.73
C PHE A 56 5.38 -6.10 -1.24
N ILE A 57 5.49 -7.24 -1.93
CA ILE A 57 5.04 -8.51 -1.36
C ILE A 57 6.20 -9.06 -0.53
N ILE A 58 5.96 -9.31 0.75
CA ILE A 58 7.04 -9.65 1.69
C ILE A 58 7.42 -11.13 1.53
N PRO A 59 8.66 -11.44 1.11
CA PRO A 59 9.10 -12.82 0.97
C PRO A 59 9.33 -13.49 2.34
N PRO A 60 9.40 -14.83 2.38
CA PRO A 60 9.82 -15.54 3.59
C PRO A 60 11.24 -15.12 4.00
N GLY A 61 11.46 -14.98 5.32
CA GLY A 61 12.78 -14.61 5.87
C GLY A 61 13.13 -13.13 5.76
N ALA A 62 12.17 -12.26 5.46
CA ALA A 62 12.36 -10.81 5.46
C ALA A 62 12.78 -10.26 6.84
N THR A 63 13.50 -9.14 6.84
CA THR A 63 14.06 -8.50 8.05
C THR A 63 13.57 -7.05 8.21
N ASP A 64 14.07 -6.36 9.25
CA ASP A 64 13.73 -4.97 9.56
C ASP A 64 12.21 -4.75 9.68
N ALA A 65 11.67 -3.71 9.02
CA ALA A 65 10.24 -3.41 9.04
C ALA A 65 9.39 -4.56 8.45
N PHE A 66 9.97 -5.45 7.64
CA PHE A 66 9.27 -6.57 7.00
C PHE A 66 9.33 -7.86 7.84
N ALA A 67 10.05 -7.87 8.96
CA ALA A 67 10.21 -9.05 9.80
C ALA A 67 8.87 -9.60 10.32
N GLY A 68 8.65 -10.91 10.12
CA GLY A 68 7.44 -11.61 10.59
C GLY A 68 6.16 -11.28 9.81
N ARG A 69 6.27 -10.62 8.65
CA ARG A 69 5.14 -10.16 7.83
C ARG A 69 5.03 -10.90 6.48
N THR A 70 5.58 -12.11 6.39
CA THR A 70 5.55 -12.93 5.16
C THR A 70 4.15 -13.01 4.56
N ASP A 71 4.10 -12.95 3.23
CA ASP A 71 2.88 -12.93 2.40
C ASP A 71 1.96 -11.71 2.59
N GLN A 72 2.35 -10.72 3.41
CA GLN A 72 1.65 -9.43 3.48
C GLN A 72 2.18 -8.47 2.41
N ILE A 73 1.35 -7.51 2.04
CA ILE A 73 1.76 -6.38 1.22
C ILE A 73 2.21 -5.27 2.17
N ALA A 74 3.47 -4.86 2.09
CA ALA A 74 3.96 -3.63 2.69
C ALA A 74 3.66 -2.48 1.73
N LEU A 75 3.00 -1.42 2.20
CA LEU A 75 2.74 -0.19 1.46
C LEU A 75 3.35 0.97 2.24
N PHE A 76 4.14 1.81 1.59
CA PHE A 76 4.67 3.03 2.18
C PHE A 76 3.70 4.19 1.93
N GLU A 77 3.06 4.70 2.98
CA GLU A 77 2.12 5.83 2.89
C GLU A 77 2.20 6.67 4.16
N ASP A 78 1.90 7.98 4.06
CA ASP A 78 1.93 8.92 5.19
C ASP A 78 3.27 8.89 5.99
N GLY A 79 4.38 8.57 5.31
CA GLY A 79 5.71 8.47 5.91
C GLY A 79 5.97 7.20 6.73
N GLY A 80 5.12 6.18 6.64
CA GLY A 80 5.24 4.91 7.35
C GLY A 80 4.86 3.68 6.52
N TRP A 81 5.09 2.50 7.07
CA TRP A 81 4.68 1.23 6.46
C TRP A 81 3.32 0.78 6.99
N THR A 82 2.35 0.66 6.10
CA THR A 82 1.09 -0.06 6.32
C THR A 82 1.23 -1.48 5.80
N PHE A 83 0.67 -2.45 6.53
CA PHE A 83 0.70 -3.86 6.14
C PHE A 83 -0.72 -4.36 5.87
N LEU A 84 -0.92 -4.91 4.68
CA LEU A 84 -2.20 -5.43 4.21
C LEU A 84 -2.09 -6.95 4.05
N VAL A 85 -3.07 -7.69 4.57
CA VAL A 85 -3.17 -9.14 4.37
C VAL A 85 -3.97 -9.38 3.08
N PRO A 86 -3.36 -9.97 2.04
CA PRO A 86 -4.08 -10.30 0.81
C PRO A 86 -5.27 -11.21 1.05
N ARG A 87 -6.33 -11.03 0.26
CA ARG A 87 -7.50 -11.91 0.25
C ARG A 87 -7.59 -12.63 -1.09
N ALA A 88 -8.29 -13.76 -1.12
CA ALA A 88 -8.54 -14.48 -2.35
C ALA A 88 -9.13 -13.57 -3.43
N GLY A 89 -8.57 -13.61 -4.63
CA GLY A 89 -8.96 -12.78 -5.78
C GLY A 89 -8.23 -11.45 -5.92
N TRP A 90 -7.33 -11.09 -4.98
CA TRP A 90 -6.43 -9.94 -5.19
C TRP A 90 -5.43 -10.25 -6.29
N GLN A 91 -5.09 -9.21 -7.06
CA GLN A 91 -4.07 -9.28 -8.11
C GLN A 91 -3.17 -8.05 -7.98
N ALA A 92 -1.87 -8.24 -8.21
CA ALA A 92 -0.88 -7.19 -8.24
C ALA A 92 -0.11 -7.24 -9.57
N TRP A 93 0.41 -6.10 -10.02
CA TRP A 93 1.47 -6.05 -11.02
C TRP A 93 2.82 -5.96 -10.31
N VAL A 94 3.75 -6.85 -10.63
CA VAL A 94 5.10 -6.89 -10.07
C VAL A 94 6.04 -6.17 -11.03
N THR A 95 6.52 -5.00 -10.62
CA THR A 95 7.19 -4.04 -11.52
C THR A 95 8.56 -4.52 -11.97
N ASP A 96 9.38 -5.06 -11.06
CA ASP A 96 10.71 -5.58 -11.37
C ASP A 96 10.69 -6.85 -12.26
N GLU A 97 9.60 -7.59 -12.23
CA GLU A 97 9.40 -8.80 -13.04
C GLU A 97 8.59 -8.54 -14.32
N SER A 98 7.90 -7.39 -14.42
CA SER A 98 7.00 -7.04 -15.55
C SER A 98 5.89 -8.07 -15.80
N GLU A 99 5.32 -8.63 -14.72
CA GLU A 99 4.22 -9.61 -14.79
C GLU A 99 3.13 -9.39 -13.73
N HIS A 100 1.99 -10.08 -13.89
CA HIS A 100 0.92 -10.11 -12.90
C HIS A 100 1.11 -11.26 -11.90
N HIS A 101 0.76 -11.01 -10.64
CA HIS A 101 0.70 -11.99 -9.56
C HIS A 101 -0.68 -12.02 -8.91
#